data_AF-K3VC48-F1
#
_entry.id   AF-K3VC48-F1
#
_cell.length_a   1.000
_cell.length_b   1.000
_cell.length_c   1.000
_cell.angle_alpha   90.00
_cell.angle_beta   90.00
_cell.angle_gamma   90.00
#
_symmetry.space_group_name_H-M   'P 1'
#
loop_
_entity.id
_entity.type
_entity.pdbx_description
1 polymer ?
#
loop_
_entity_poly.entity_id
_entity_poly.type
_entity_poly.pdbx_seq_one_letter_code
_entity_poly.pdbx_strand_id
1 'polypeptide(L)'
;MDCISIEILSLIASAVASSGPQIDLDKAYDVWGLHDKPKFPGNGKPQENSLAPYAAVSRDWQLAFEPFTFHTLVLSPKRILQAERQGYLTRRRLKYIRNIAVPITFPLPWPWDVPIVFSQVGEWPPPSEAEDYKVPKLIEDDESVDEDEAAWQDVEKVDEDKDMGGYGFYSDEDDELQPPEERGYDKLFTSIIRALFRILRMAPVQENGHPYIDLRLGFPVPREYGWCFADNIEEPEAERIEAGWCKALYFDLGLSKDDLPELPVIASCRFDLVSWSLFITPEAACTIASKMPHLRRVKMYLSDMESKNPALRIELREGFARSLSLIPQTVFDFEVHYPRRIPRDHSYTATSIIPSSEKHDFLSQALFNFSQRETLIRFSAKGSFDLSIMGASETVSASPGWPKLETYEIGLLVVTPAGQWLAVPFTDRPNTDDFRDERWGAPSENPRSCLSMFDTNEFRGPIDADYAHRLLCTAGRAASRMPRLRRMDINVGVVGGYKVCYTSKRVNPCMRIVGKKLQAPTDELLHVWRRVAQERDQQFCLEWRDTAKANKRRELFS
;
A
#
# COMPACT_ATOMS: atom_id res chain seq x y z
N MET A 1 -35.11 23.23 22.04
CA MET A 1 -33.74 23.66 21.66
C MET A 1 -33.75 24.43 20.32
N ASP A 2 -34.92 24.83 19.81
CA ASP A 2 -35.07 25.44 18.48
C ASP A 2 -34.90 26.96 18.45
N CYS A 3 -34.31 27.55 19.49
CA CYS A 3 -34.08 29.00 19.58
C CYS A 3 -32.62 29.40 19.31
N ILE A 4 -31.74 28.44 19.03
CA ILE A 4 -30.33 28.71 18.72
C ILE A 4 -30.20 28.88 17.22
N SER A 5 -29.66 30.03 16.78
CA SER A 5 -29.49 30.30 15.35
C SER A 5 -28.47 29.33 14.72
N ILE A 6 -28.62 29.08 13.42
CA ILE A 6 -27.72 28.20 12.67
C ILE A 6 -26.26 28.66 12.72
N GLU A 7 -26.01 29.96 12.83
CA GLU A 7 -24.67 30.53 12.97
C GLU A 7 -24.04 30.11 14.29
N ILE A 8 -24.81 30.18 15.39
CA ILE A 8 -24.34 29.75 16.71
C ILE A 8 -24.13 28.23 16.71
N LEU A 9 -25.03 27.44 16.12
CA LEU A 9 -24.87 26.00 15.98
C LEU A 9 -23.62 25.64 15.15
N SER A 10 -23.33 26.41 14.10
CA SER A 10 -22.14 26.21 13.26
C SER A 10 -20.85 26.56 14.01
N LEU A 11 -20.86 27.59 14.85
CA LEU A 11 -19.75 27.92 15.73
C LEU A 11 -19.49 26.81 16.76
N ILE A 12 -20.55 26.26 17.35
CA ILE A 12 -20.46 25.12 18.27
C ILE A 12 -19.89 23.90 17.53
N ALA A 13 -20.47 23.54 16.37
CA ALA A 13 -20.00 22.42 15.57
C ALA A 13 -18.52 22.57 15.17
N SER A 14 -18.10 23.79 14.80
CA SER A 14 -16.70 24.11 14.51
C SER A 14 -15.80 23.95 15.73
N ALA A 15 -16.22 24.46 16.89
CA ALA A 15 -15.44 24.35 18.13
C ALA A 15 -15.28 22.88 18.56
N VAL A 16 -16.34 22.08 18.48
CA VAL A 16 -16.29 20.64 18.80
C VAL A 16 -15.49 19.87 17.75
N ALA A 17 -15.56 20.23 16.47
CA ALA A 17 -14.70 19.62 15.44
C ALA A 17 -13.21 19.99 15.59
N SER A 18 -12.89 21.08 16.30
CA SER A 18 -11.51 21.54 16.51
C SER A 18 -10.79 20.78 17.63
N SER A 19 -11.51 20.02 18.47
CA SER A 19 -10.90 19.24 19.57
C SER A 19 -10.20 17.95 19.12
N GLY A 20 -10.31 17.60 17.84
CA GLY A 20 -9.59 16.49 17.22
C GLY A 20 -10.30 15.97 15.96
N PRO A 21 -9.60 15.23 15.09
CA PRO A 21 -10.23 14.62 13.92
C PRO A 21 -11.30 13.61 14.37
N GLN A 22 -12.51 13.73 13.81
CA GLN A 22 -13.59 12.76 14.07
C GLN A 22 -13.26 11.35 13.58
N ILE A 23 -12.36 11.27 12.59
CA ILE A 23 -11.83 10.03 12.04
C ILE A 23 -10.33 10.23 11.80
N ASP A 24 -9.53 9.41 12.46
CA ASP A 24 -8.10 9.29 12.19
C ASP A 24 -7.89 8.46 10.92
N LEU A 25 -7.50 9.13 9.83
CA LEU A 25 -7.26 8.48 8.54
C LEU A 25 -6.06 7.53 8.56
N ASP A 26 -5.13 7.70 9.50
CA ASP A 26 -3.96 6.84 9.61
C ASP A 26 -4.33 5.50 10.28
N LYS A 27 -5.49 5.45 10.95
CA LYS A 27 -6.11 4.23 11.50
C LYS A 27 -7.21 3.66 10.60
N ALA A 28 -7.47 4.23 9.42
CA ALA A 28 -8.56 3.79 8.54
C ALA A 28 -8.42 2.32 8.07
N TYR A 29 -7.20 1.78 8.12
CA TYR A 29 -6.88 0.40 7.76
C TYR A 29 -6.65 -0.52 8.98
N ASP A 30 -6.75 0.00 10.22
CA ASP A 30 -6.85 -0.80 11.45
C ASP A 30 -8.30 -1.28 11.62
N VAL A 31 -8.71 -2.20 10.73
CA VAL A 31 -10.11 -2.62 10.60
C VAL A 31 -10.50 -3.67 11.63
N TRP A 32 -9.57 -4.26 12.41
CA TRP A 32 -9.85 -5.41 13.27
C TRP A 32 -9.79 -5.08 14.78
N GLY A 33 -10.80 -5.50 15.54
CA GLY A 33 -10.89 -5.29 16.99
C GLY A 33 -10.34 -6.43 17.84
N LEU A 34 -10.29 -6.23 19.17
CA LEU A 34 -9.76 -7.20 20.17
C LEU A 34 -10.48 -8.57 20.20
N HIS A 35 -11.56 -8.71 19.42
CA HIS A 35 -12.44 -9.87 19.35
C HIS A 35 -12.90 -10.13 17.91
N ASP A 36 -12.04 -9.89 16.92
CA ASP A 36 -12.31 -10.19 15.50
C ASP A 36 -13.52 -9.48 14.88
N LYS A 37 -14.11 -8.50 15.56
CA LYS A 37 -15.18 -7.67 14.99
C LYS A 37 -14.57 -6.54 14.18
N PRO A 38 -15.06 -6.26 12.96
CA PRO A 38 -14.62 -5.11 12.20
C PRO A 38 -14.83 -3.82 13.02
N LYS A 39 -13.75 -3.13 13.37
CA LYS A 39 -13.74 -1.76 13.88
C LYS A 39 -14.02 -0.79 12.74
N PHE A 40 -15.14 -0.96 12.05
CA PHE A 40 -15.68 0.18 11.32
C PHE A 40 -16.26 1.16 12.35
N PRO A 41 -16.25 2.47 12.09
CA PRO A 41 -16.82 3.49 12.97
C PRO A 41 -18.35 3.38 13.23
N GLY A 42 -18.96 2.20 13.03
CA GLY A 42 -20.35 1.89 13.35
C GLY A 42 -20.58 0.67 14.27
N ASN A 43 -19.55 -0.10 14.67
CA ASN A 43 -19.74 -1.32 15.48
C ASN A 43 -19.32 -1.19 16.96
N GLY A 44 -18.69 -0.07 17.34
CA GLY A 44 -18.39 0.28 18.73
C GLY A 44 -19.19 1.51 19.16
N LYS A 45 -19.25 1.78 20.48
CA LYS A 45 -19.77 3.05 21.01
C LYS A 45 -19.22 4.20 20.16
N PRO A 46 -20.05 5.19 19.75
CA PRO A 46 -19.55 6.35 19.02
C PRO A 46 -18.33 6.88 19.78
N GLN A 47 -17.23 7.15 19.07
CA GLN A 47 -16.12 7.88 19.70
C GLN A 47 -16.72 9.07 20.46
N GLU A 48 -16.20 9.37 21.64
CA GLU A 48 -16.74 10.43 22.51
C GLU A 48 -16.86 11.79 21.79
N ASN A 49 -16.16 11.94 20.65
CA ASN A 49 -16.14 13.13 19.80
C ASN A 49 -16.96 12.99 18.48
N SER A 50 -17.77 11.95 18.30
CA SER A 50 -18.58 11.78 17.08
C SER A 50 -19.67 12.83 16.99
N LEU A 51 -19.67 13.60 15.89
CA LEU A 51 -20.68 14.62 15.68
C LEU A 51 -21.99 14.12 15.04
N ALA A 52 -22.02 12.86 14.60
CA ALA A 52 -23.16 12.29 13.88
C ALA A 52 -24.49 12.32 14.67
N PRO A 53 -24.54 12.05 15.99
CA PRO A 53 -25.78 12.11 16.75
C PRO A 53 -26.42 13.51 16.76
N TYR A 54 -25.59 14.56 16.77
CA TYR A 54 -26.07 15.95 16.78
C TYR A 54 -26.75 16.33 15.46
N ALA A 55 -26.32 15.76 14.33
CA ALA A 55 -26.94 15.99 13.03
C ALA A 55 -28.35 15.39 12.89
N ALA A 56 -28.78 14.52 13.83
CA ALA A 56 -30.10 13.91 13.85
C ALA A 56 -31.14 14.69 14.68
N VAL A 57 -30.72 15.76 15.39
CA VAL A 57 -31.58 16.48 16.36
C VAL A 57 -32.68 17.29 15.66
N SER A 58 -32.32 18.10 14.67
CA SER A 58 -33.26 18.90 13.88
C SER A 58 -32.65 19.29 12.53
N ARG A 59 -33.40 19.94 11.65
CA ARG A 59 -32.92 20.38 10.33
C ARG A 59 -31.79 21.41 10.42
N ASP A 60 -31.84 22.32 11.40
CA ASP A 60 -30.82 23.36 11.57
C ASP A 60 -29.54 22.77 12.15
N TRP A 61 -29.67 21.82 13.08
CA TRP A 61 -28.55 21.03 13.57
C TRP A 61 -27.93 20.18 12.45
N GLN A 62 -28.75 19.56 11.61
CA GLN A 62 -28.28 18.83 10.44
C GLN A 62 -27.47 19.76 9.52
N LEU A 63 -27.97 20.96 9.21
CA LEU A 63 -27.26 21.94 8.38
C LEU A 63 -25.92 22.40 9.01
N ALA A 64 -25.86 22.56 10.33
CA ALA A 64 -24.67 23.00 11.05
C ALA A 64 -23.61 21.90 11.22
N PHE A 65 -24.02 20.66 11.48
CA PHE A 65 -23.11 19.56 11.84
C PHE A 65 -22.72 18.67 10.64
N GLU A 66 -23.58 18.49 9.63
CA GLU A 66 -23.24 17.69 8.44
C GLU A 66 -21.95 18.13 7.72
N PRO A 67 -21.61 19.43 7.60
CA PRO A 67 -20.34 19.87 7.03
C PRO A 67 -19.11 19.25 7.69
N PHE A 68 -19.20 18.95 8.98
CA PHE A 68 -18.12 18.37 9.78
C PHE A 68 -18.20 16.85 9.80
N THR A 69 -19.39 16.26 9.92
CA THR A 69 -19.56 14.79 9.93
C THR A 69 -19.25 14.14 8.59
N PHE A 70 -19.53 14.83 7.48
CA PHE A 70 -19.23 14.33 6.13
C PHE A 70 -17.87 14.82 5.60
N HIS A 71 -17.12 15.61 6.37
CA HIS A 71 -15.82 16.13 5.95
C HIS A 71 -14.83 15.00 5.60
N THR A 72 -14.81 13.96 6.44
CA THR A 72 -13.97 12.77 6.27
C THR A 72 -14.86 11.53 6.32
N LEU A 73 -14.75 10.66 5.32
CA LEU A 73 -15.51 9.41 5.26
C LEU A 73 -14.59 8.20 5.16
N VAL A 74 -14.89 7.17 5.95
CA VAL A 74 -14.36 5.81 5.75
C VAL A 74 -15.52 4.94 5.26
N LEU A 75 -15.42 4.48 4.01
CA LEU A 75 -16.46 3.73 3.33
C LEU A 75 -15.98 2.29 3.13
N SER A 76 -16.54 1.35 3.89
CA SER A 76 -16.34 -0.07 3.60
C SER A 76 -17.12 -0.48 2.35
N PRO A 77 -16.75 -1.59 1.68
CA PRO A 77 -17.47 -2.13 0.53
C PRO A 77 -18.98 -2.22 0.75
N LYS A 78 -19.42 -2.73 1.91
CA LYS A 78 -20.83 -2.80 2.29
C LYS A 78 -21.50 -1.42 2.32
N ARG A 79 -20.83 -0.41 2.89
CA ARG A 79 -21.36 0.96 2.97
C ARG A 79 -21.42 1.64 1.61
N ILE A 80 -20.50 1.34 0.70
CA ILE A 80 -20.52 1.83 -0.69
C ILE A 80 -21.73 1.28 -1.42
N LEU A 81 -21.92 -0.04 -1.41
CA LEU A 81 -23.07 -0.67 -2.06
C LEU A 81 -24.40 -0.22 -1.43
N GLN A 82 -24.44 -0.05 -0.11
CA GLN A 82 -25.61 0.49 0.58
C GLN A 82 -25.87 1.97 0.21
N ALA A 83 -24.81 2.78 0.05
CA ALA A 83 -24.95 4.18 -0.36
C ALA A 83 -25.49 4.32 -1.77
N GLU A 84 -25.04 3.46 -2.69
CA GLU A 84 -25.55 3.43 -4.06
C GLU A 84 -27.04 3.02 -4.08
N ARG A 85 -27.41 1.97 -3.34
CA ARG A 85 -28.79 1.45 -3.30
C ARG A 85 -29.78 2.37 -2.59
N GLN A 86 -29.39 2.92 -1.44
CA GLN A 86 -30.28 3.72 -0.58
C GLN A 86 -30.17 5.23 -0.84
N GLY A 87 -29.18 5.68 -1.62
CA GLY A 87 -29.01 7.08 -1.98
C GLY A 87 -28.71 8.01 -0.80
N TYR A 88 -28.21 7.50 0.33
CA TYR A 88 -28.01 8.33 1.54
C TYR A 88 -26.85 9.35 1.39
N LEU A 89 -25.92 9.13 0.45
CA LEU A 89 -24.90 10.11 0.06
C LEU A 89 -25.44 11.04 -1.03
N THR A 90 -26.28 11.99 -0.62
CA THR A 90 -26.90 12.97 -1.52
C THR A 90 -25.88 13.97 -2.06
N ARG A 91 -26.19 14.64 -3.18
CA ARG A 91 -25.37 15.72 -3.76
C ARG A 91 -24.99 16.81 -2.74
N ARG A 92 -25.90 17.11 -1.80
CA ARG A 92 -25.64 18.06 -0.71
C ARG A 92 -24.56 17.55 0.24
N ARG A 93 -24.65 16.29 0.70
CA ARG A 93 -23.66 15.68 1.60
C ARG A 93 -22.30 15.52 0.94
N LEU A 94 -22.29 15.14 -0.34
CA LEU A 94 -21.06 15.02 -1.13
C LEU A 94 -20.30 16.36 -1.26
N LYS A 95 -20.99 17.51 -1.21
CA LYS A 95 -20.36 18.85 -1.23
C LYS A 95 -19.42 19.08 -0.04
N TYR A 96 -19.70 18.45 1.10
CA TYR A 96 -18.94 18.64 2.34
C TYR A 96 -17.69 17.79 2.42
N ILE A 97 -17.61 16.72 1.63
CA ILE A 97 -16.49 15.77 1.67
C ILE A 97 -15.20 16.45 1.25
N ARG A 98 -14.13 16.20 2.02
CA ARG A 98 -12.75 16.54 1.68
C ARG A 98 -11.86 15.32 1.63
N ASN A 99 -12.12 14.31 2.47
CA ASN A 99 -11.31 13.10 2.53
C ASN A 99 -12.19 11.86 2.45
N ILE A 100 -11.79 10.88 1.63
CA ILE A 100 -12.42 9.57 1.55
C ILE A 100 -11.34 8.51 1.67
N ALA A 101 -11.51 7.56 2.59
CA ALA A 101 -10.75 6.33 2.63
C ALA A 101 -11.66 5.12 2.38
N VAL A 102 -11.21 4.23 1.52
CA VAL A 102 -11.92 3.00 1.15
C VAL A 102 -11.02 1.80 1.49
N PRO A 103 -11.13 1.26 2.72
CA PRO A 103 -10.52 -0.01 3.06
C PRO A 103 -11.33 -1.14 2.39
N ILE A 104 -10.76 -1.73 1.34
CA ILE A 104 -11.43 -2.77 0.54
C ILE A 104 -11.28 -4.11 1.27
N THR A 105 -12.29 -4.48 2.05
CA THR A 105 -12.36 -5.78 2.74
C THR A 105 -13.23 -6.75 1.95
N PHE A 106 -12.77 -7.99 1.78
CA PHE A 106 -13.61 -9.06 1.24
C PHE A 106 -14.34 -9.79 2.38
N PRO A 107 -15.62 -10.15 2.22
CA PRO A 107 -16.30 -11.02 3.16
C PRO A 107 -15.61 -12.39 3.13
N LEU A 108 -15.25 -12.87 4.32
CA LEU A 108 -14.72 -14.21 4.50
C LEU A 108 -15.87 -15.14 4.89
N PRO A 109 -15.95 -16.37 4.37
CA PRO A 109 -16.74 -17.40 5.02
C PRO A 109 -16.11 -17.67 6.39
N TRP A 110 -16.94 -17.82 7.41
CA TRP A 110 -16.50 -18.52 8.62
C TRP A 110 -16.17 -19.96 8.25
N PRO A 111 -15.35 -20.71 9.03
CA PRO A 111 -15.05 -22.12 8.76
C PRO A 111 -16.27 -23.05 8.64
N TRP A 112 -17.49 -22.53 8.85
CA TRP A 112 -18.76 -23.26 8.78
C TRP A 112 -19.78 -22.61 7.82
N ASP A 113 -19.41 -21.54 7.11
CA ASP A 113 -20.33 -20.86 6.20
C ASP A 113 -20.21 -21.41 4.77
N VAL A 114 -21.29 -22.09 4.37
CA VAL A 114 -21.62 -22.56 3.02
C VAL A 114 -21.22 -21.54 1.93
N PRO A 115 -20.71 -21.97 0.76
CA PRO A 115 -20.30 -21.07 -0.31
C PRO A 115 -21.39 -20.06 -0.66
N ILE A 116 -21.03 -18.76 -0.63
CA ILE A 116 -21.90 -17.69 -1.12
C ILE A 116 -22.00 -17.82 -2.64
N VAL A 117 -22.98 -18.58 -3.11
CA VAL A 117 -23.41 -18.57 -4.50
C VAL A 117 -24.13 -17.23 -4.73
N PHE A 118 -23.45 -16.29 -5.39
CA PHE A 118 -24.15 -15.14 -5.97
C PHE A 118 -25.01 -15.66 -7.13
N SER A 119 -26.29 -15.89 -6.86
CA SER A 119 -27.27 -16.05 -7.94
C SER A 119 -27.25 -14.80 -8.81
N GLN A 120 -27.45 -15.01 -10.11
CA GLN A 120 -27.35 -14.00 -11.15
C GLN A 120 -28.22 -12.76 -10.83
N VAL A 121 -27.76 -11.61 -11.32
CA VAL A 121 -28.45 -10.33 -11.23
C VAL A 121 -29.91 -10.46 -11.64
N GLY A 122 -30.82 -10.30 -10.67
CA GLY A 122 -32.26 -10.21 -10.89
C GLY A 122 -33.02 -11.21 -10.01
N GLU A 123 -33.84 -10.69 -9.11
CA GLU A 123 -34.81 -11.40 -8.26
C GLU A 123 -34.26 -12.04 -6.97
N TRP A 124 -34.40 -11.29 -5.87
CA TRP A 124 -34.63 -11.87 -4.54
C TRP A 124 -36.07 -11.50 -4.15
N PRO A 125 -36.89 -12.42 -3.62
CA PRO A 125 -38.33 -12.19 -3.47
C PRO A 125 -38.63 -11.17 -2.36
N PRO A 126 -39.81 -10.53 -2.39
CA PRO A 126 -40.20 -9.54 -1.39
C PRO A 126 -40.43 -10.22 -0.02
N PRO A 127 -40.35 -9.47 1.09
CA PRO A 127 -40.60 -10.02 2.41
C PRO A 127 -42.10 -10.31 2.57
N SER A 128 -42.51 -11.56 2.42
CA SER A 128 -43.82 -12.01 2.89
C SER A 128 -43.71 -12.42 4.35
N GLU A 129 -44.31 -11.56 5.18
CA GLU A 129 -45.18 -11.85 6.32
C GLU A 129 -44.91 -13.09 7.19
N ALA A 130 -44.81 -12.82 8.48
CA ALA A 130 -44.71 -13.78 9.57
C ALA A 130 -45.81 -14.84 9.50
N GLU A 131 -45.42 -16.11 9.57
CA GLU A 131 -46.33 -17.19 9.95
C GLU A 131 -45.93 -17.74 11.32
N ASP A 132 -46.86 -17.53 12.25
CA ASP A 132 -47.02 -18.19 13.55
C ASP A 132 -46.84 -19.71 13.42
N TYR A 133 -45.81 -20.26 14.07
CA TYR A 133 -45.84 -21.68 14.43
C TYR A 133 -46.63 -21.85 15.74
N LYS A 134 -47.94 -22.04 15.58
CA LYS A 134 -48.81 -22.61 16.62
C LYS A 134 -48.53 -24.11 16.75
N VAL A 135 -48.25 -24.51 17.98
CA VAL A 135 -48.24 -25.89 18.48
C VAL A 135 -49.61 -26.54 18.30
N PRO A 136 -49.69 -27.81 17.83
CA PRO A 136 -50.83 -28.67 18.12
C PRO A 136 -50.54 -29.53 19.36
N LYS A 137 -51.30 -29.27 20.43
CA LYS A 137 -51.63 -30.25 21.48
C LYS A 137 -52.55 -31.33 20.89
N LEU A 138 -52.45 -32.55 21.41
CA LEU A 138 -53.46 -33.61 21.62
C LEU A 138 -52.61 -34.86 21.99
N ILE A 139 -52.82 -35.66 23.04
CA ILE A 139 -53.89 -35.91 24.01
C ILE A 139 -53.24 -36.49 25.28
N GLU A 140 -53.92 -36.27 26.40
CA GLU A 140 -53.66 -36.74 27.75
C GLU A 140 -53.65 -38.27 27.88
N ASP A 141 -53.00 -38.73 28.96
CA ASP A 141 -53.35 -39.87 29.83
C ASP A 141 -52.04 -40.52 30.29
N ASP A 142 -51.81 -40.90 31.54
CA ASP A 142 -52.37 -40.61 32.85
C ASP A 142 -51.37 -41.28 33.82
N GLU A 143 -51.26 -40.76 35.05
CA GLU A 143 -50.89 -41.50 36.27
C GLU A 143 -49.68 -42.50 36.24
N SER A 144 -48.61 -42.39 37.04
CA SER A 144 -48.57 -42.04 38.47
C SER A 144 -47.21 -42.47 39.08
N VAL A 145 -46.92 -41.91 40.26
CA VAL A 145 -46.07 -42.45 41.36
C VAL A 145 -44.54 -42.31 41.27
N ASP A 146 -44.07 -41.27 41.97
CA ASP A 146 -43.10 -41.26 43.09
C ASP A 146 -41.70 -41.88 43.00
N GLU A 147 -40.75 -41.06 43.52
CA GLU A 147 -39.61 -41.42 44.39
C GLU A 147 -38.50 -42.29 43.73
N ASP A 148 -37.21 -41.98 43.73
CA ASP A 148 -36.41 -41.56 44.88
C ASP A 148 -35.00 -41.06 44.51
N GLU A 149 -34.48 -40.32 45.47
CA GLU A 149 -33.11 -40.03 45.91
C GLU A 149 -31.85 -40.68 45.27
N ALA A 150 -30.89 -39.79 45.00
CA ALA A 150 -29.55 -39.68 45.59
C ALA A 150 -28.45 -40.74 45.37
N ALA A 151 -27.24 -40.17 45.28
CA ALA A 151 -25.93 -40.71 45.67
C ALA A 151 -25.22 -41.65 44.68
N TRP A 152 -24.35 -41.06 43.85
CA TRP A 152 -23.21 -41.76 43.27
C TRP A 152 -21.97 -41.55 44.15
N GLN A 153 -21.52 -42.64 44.78
CA GLN A 153 -20.16 -42.82 45.26
C GLN A 153 -19.35 -43.56 44.19
N ASP A 154 -18.10 -43.15 44.05
CA ASP A 154 -17.05 -43.80 43.28
C ASP A 154 -16.80 -45.24 43.75
N VAL A 155 -16.36 -46.12 42.83
CA VAL A 155 -15.10 -46.90 42.92
C VAL A 155 -14.96 -47.87 41.73
N GLU A 156 -13.80 -47.70 41.08
CA GLU A 156 -12.96 -48.57 40.24
C GLU A 156 -13.32 -50.03 39.88
N LYS A 157 -13.20 -50.26 38.56
CA LYS A 157 -12.34 -51.25 37.84
C LYS A 157 -12.76 -52.74 37.65
N VAL A 158 -12.45 -53.14 36.41
CA VAL A 158 -11.98 -54.45 35.87
C VAL A 158 -12.98 -55.21 34.98
N ASP A 159 -12.74 -55.06 33.68
CA ASP A 159 -12.69 -56.04 32.57
C ASP A 159 -13.77 -57.13 32.42
N GLU A 160 -14.48 -57.12 31.29
CA GLU A 160 -14.34 -58.14 30.21
C GLU A 160 -15.43 -57.96 29.11
N ASP A 161 -14.95 -57.66 27.91
CA ASP A 161 -15.42 -58.08 26.58
C ASP A 161 -16.91 -58.26 26.28
N LYS A 162 -17.50 -57.28 25.58
CA LYS A 162 -18.49 -57.53 24.52
C LYS A 162 -18.35 -56.56 23.34
N ASP A 163 -17.64 -57.06 22.33
CA ASP A 163 -17.93 -56.99 20.90
C ASP A 163 -19.23 -56.23 20.53
N MET A 164 -19.10 -54.98 20.08
CA MET A 164 -20.12 -54.27 19.29
C MET A 164 -19.40 -53.39 18.26
N GLY A 165 -19.59 -53.75 16.99
CA GLY A 165 -18.86 -53.22 15.86
C GLY A 165 -19.22 -51.81 15.43
N GLY A 166 -18.42 -51.32 14.47
CA GLY A 166 -18.77 -50.20 13.63
C GLY A 166 -18.28 -48.84 14.11
N TYR A 167 -16.96 -48.65 14.19
CA TYR A 167 -16.39 -47.32 13.99
C TYR A 167 -16.68 -46.89 12.55
N GLY A 168 -17.80 -46.19 12.38
CA GLY A 168 -18.04 -45.36 11.21
C GLY A 168 -16.96 -44.31 11.17
N PHE A 169 -15.99 -44.53 10.28
CA PHE A 169 -15.11 -43.53 9.72
C PHE A 169 -15.98 -42.36 9.26
N TYR A 170 -16.11 -41.31 10.08
CA TYR A 170 -16.49 -40.02 9.53
C TYR A 170 -15.29 -39.63 8.68
N SER A 171 -15.42 -39.92 7.39
CA SER A 171 -14.57 -39.37 6.36
C SER A 171 -14.42 -37.88 6.65
N ASP A 172 -13.18 -37.47 6.90
CA ASP A 172 -12.68 -36.16 6.48
C ASP A 172 -12.96 -36.08 4.97
N GLU A 173 -14.19 -35.74 4.61
CA GLU A 173 -14.44 -35.09 3.34
C GLU A 173 -13.79 -33.73 3.52
N ASP A 174 -12.56 -33.63 3.02
CA ASP A 174 -11.92 -32.39 2.66
C ASP A 174 -12.93 -31.57 1.85
N ASP A 175 -13.73 -30.74 2.53
CA ASP A 175 -14.34 -29.56 1.95
C ASP A 175 -13.15 -28.65 1.60
N GLU A 176 -12.52 -28.95 0.45
CA GLU A 176 -11.50 -28.14 -0.18
C GLU A 176 -12.11 -26.76 -0.38
N LEU A 177 -11.90 -25.88 0.59
CA LEU A 177 -12.26 -24.48 0.51
C LEU A 177 -11.73 -23.95 -0.80
N GLN A 178 -12.64 -23.55 -1.69
CA GLN A 178 -12.27 -23.03 -3.00
C GLN A 178 -11.18 -21.96 -2.84
N PRO A 179 -10.09 -22.04 -3.62
CA PRO A 179 -9.00 -21.08 -3.58
C PRO A 179 -9.55 -19.65 -3.68
N PRO A 180 -8.97 -18.67 -2.99
CA PRO A 180 -9.38 -17.26 -3.06
C PRO A 180 -9.61 -16.71 -4.48
N GLU A 181 -8.91 -17.26 -5.47
CA GLU A 181 -8.99 -16.93 -6.89
C GLU A 181 -10.32 -17.33 -7.53
N GLU A 182 -10.93 -18.41 -7.06
CA GLU A 182 -12.22 -18.92 -7.55
C GLU A 182 -13.41 -18.23 -6.88
N ARG A 183 -13.17 -17.47 -5.81
CA ARG A 183 -14.21 -16.75 -5.03
C ARG A 183 -14.73 -15.48 -5.73
N GLY A 184 -14.20 -15.14 -6.91
CA GLY A 184 -14.68 -14.01 -7.71
C GLY A 184 -14.35 -12.63 -7.12
N TYR A 185 -13.30 -12.53 -6.31
CA TYR A 185 -12.90 -11.27 -5.66
C TYR A 185 -12.57 -10.14 -6.64
N ASP A 186 -12.07 -10.44 -7.85
CA ASP A 186 -11.89 -9.44 -8.91
C ASP A 186 -13.20 -8.77 -9.31
N LYS A 187 -14.28 -9.56 -9.49
CA LYS A 187 -15.60 -9.03 -9.83
C LYS A 187 -16.14 -8.13 -8.70
N LEU A 188 -15.89 -8.52 -7.45
CA LEU A 188 -16.29 -7.75 -6.28
C LEU A 188 -15.48 -6.45 -6.17
N PHE A 189 -14.16 -6.50 -6.33
CA PHE A 189 -13.29 -5.32 -6.41
C PHE A 189 -13.79 -4.34 -7.48
N THR A 190 -14.00 -4.83 -8.70
CA THR A 190 -14.51 -4.02 -9.81
C THR A 190 -15.90 -3.45 -9.52
N SER A 191 -16.79 -4.21 -8.89
CA SER A 191 -18.12 -3.74 -8.46
C SER A 191 -18.03 -2.60 -7.44
N ILE A 192 -17.16 -2.74 -6.44
CA ILE A 192 -16.93 -1.72 -5.40
C ILE A 192 -16.41 -0.43 -6.03
N ILE A 193 -15.42 -0.52 -6.93
CA ILE A 193 -14.87 0.65 -7.62
C ILE A 193 -15.93 1.31 -8.51
N ARG A 194 -16.71 0.55 -9.27
CA ARG A 194 -17.82 1.08 -10.09
C ARG A 194 -18.86 1.81 -9.25
N ALA A 195 -19.30 1.20 -8.14
CA ALA A 195 -20.29 1.79 -7.23
C ALA A 195 -19.76 3.08 -6.60
N LEU A 196 -18.51 3.08 -6.13
CA LEU A 196 -17.84 4.26 -5.59
C LEU A 196 -17.82 5.39 -6.63
N PHE A 197 -17.41 5.10 -7.85
CA PHE A 197 -17.32 6.09 -8.92
C PHE A 197 -18.70 6.68 -9.29
N ARG A 198 -19.76 5.86 -9.29
CA ARG A 198 -21.13 6.35 -9.52
C ARG A 198 -21.60 7.30 -8.42
N ILE A 199 -21.30 6.99 -7.17
CA ILE A 199 -21.60 7.87 -6.03
C ILE A 199 -20.82 9.19 -6.17
N LEU A 200 -19.51 9.12 -6.42
CA LEU A 200 -18.66 10.32 -6.47
C LEU A 200 -18.95 11.20 -7.69
N ARG A 201 -19.47 10.63 -8.79
CA ARG A 201 -19.95 11.40 -9.95
C ARG A 201 -21.05 12.39 -9.56
N MET A 202 -21.84 12.11 -8.52
CA MET A 202 -22.90 13.00 -8.05
C MET A 202 -22.37 14.20 -7.25
N ALA A 203 -21.09 14.22 -6.89
CA ALA A 203 -20.50 15.31 -6.14
C ALA A 203 -20.53 16.61 -6.97
N PRO A 204 -20.94 17.75 -6.40
CA PRO A 204 -21.01 18.99 -7.15
C PRO A 204 -19.60 19.49 -7.48
N VAL A 205 -19.38 19.85 -8.74
CA VAL A 205 -18.20 20.62 -9.16
C VAL A 205 -18.35 22.04 -8.60
N GLN A 206 -17.28 22.58 -8.01
CA GLN A 206 -17.29 23.95 -7.49
C GLN A 206 -17.33 24.97 -8.63
N GLU A 207 -17.83 26.18 -8.38
CA GLU A 207 -17.95 27.25 -9.39
C GLU A 207 -16.62 27.62 -10.05
N ASN A 208 -15.51 27.49 -9.31
CA ASN A 208 -14.14 27.71 -9.79
C ASN A 208 -13.55 26.50 -10.56
N GLY A 209 -14.29 25.40 -10.69
CA GLY A 209 -13.83 24.16 -11.32
C GLY A 209 -12.71 23.45 -10.56
N HIS A 210 -12.37 23.87 -9.33
CA HIS A 210 -11.28 23.27 -8.58
C HIS A 210 -11.70 21.95 -7.92
N PRO A 211 -10.87 20.90 -8.05
CA PRO A 211 -11.10 19.66 -7.32
C PRO A 211 -10.82 19.87 -5.83
N TYR A 212 -11.49 19.10 -4.97
CA TYR A 212 -11.47 19.31 -3.51
C TYR A 212 -11.50 18.03 -2.66
N ILE A 213 -11.57 16.85 -3.29
CA ILE A 213 -11.63 15.56 -2.58
C ILE A 213 -10.27 14.84 -2.69
N ASP A 214 -9.75 14.39 -1.55
CA ASP A 214 -8.63 13.47 -1.45
C ASP A 214 -9.16 12.04 -1.26
N LEU A 215 -8.86 11.14 -2.20
CA LEU A 215 -9.30 9.74 -2.20
C LEU A 215 -8.14 8.81 -1.82
N ARG A 216 -8.39 7.88 -0.88
CA ARG A 216 -7.47 6.79 -0.49
C ARG A 216 -8.13 5.44 -0.73
N LEU A 217 -7.41 4.54 -1.41
CA LEU A 217 -7.84 3.17 -1.72
C LEU A 217 -6.78 2.20 -1.23
N GLY A 218 -7.16 1.09 -0.63
CA GLY A 218 -6.19 0.06 -0.23
C GLY A 218 -6.86 -1.15 0.38
N PHE A 219 -6.11 -2.24 0.49
CA PHE A 219 -6.54 -3.46 1.16
C PHE A 219 -5.98 -3.48 2.58
N PRO A 220 -6.80 -3.54 3.64
CA PRO A 220 -6.29 -3.83 4.97
C PRO A 220 -5.75 -5.27 5.02
N VAL A 221 -4.92 -5.58 6.02
CA VAL A 221 -4.41 -6.95 6.23
C VAL A 221 -5.60 -7.93 6.37
N PRO A 222 -5.65 -9.00 5.57
CA PRO A 222 -6.72 -10.00 5.67
C PRO A 222 -6.70 -10.70 7.02
N ARG A 223 -7.88 -10.96 7.56
CA ARG A 223 -8.06 -11.66 8.86
C ARG A 223 -7.44 -13.05 8.88
N GLU A 224 -7.45 -13.79 7.77
CA GLU A 224 -6.83 -15.12 7.66
C GLU A 224 -5.32 -15.08 7.99
N TYR A 225 -4.68 -13.92 7.80
CA TYR A 225 -3.23 -13.74 7.94
C TYR A 225 -2.82 -12.98 9.20
N GLY A 226 -3.74 -12.19 9.77
CA GLY A 226 -3.54 -11.48 11.02
C GLY A 226 -4.34 -12.11 12.16
N TRP A 227 -3.63 -12.84 13.04
CA TRP A 227 -3.67 -12.76 14.51
C TRP A 227 -3.01 -14.04 15.06
N CYS A 228 -1.68 -14.02 15.15
CA CYS A 228 -0.92 -14.80 16.14
C CYS A 228 -0.33 -13.77 17.11
N PHE A 229 -0.38 -14.04 18.42
CA PHE A 229 -0.07 -13.15 19.55
C PHE A 229 1.39 -12.61 19.64
N ALA A 230 2.01 -12.17 18.54
CA ALA A 230 3.37 -11.66 18.53
C ALA A 230 3.39 -10.18 18.11
N ASP A 231 4.16 -9.37 18.83
CA ASP A 231 4.26 -7.90 18.73
C ASP A 231 4.78 -7.34 17.37
N ASN A 232 4.83 -8.13 16.29
CA ASN A 232 5.29 -7.74 14.94
C ASN A 232 4.33 -8.28 13.84
N ILE A 233 3.30 -7.52 13.49
CA ILE A 233 2.18 -7.93 12.60
C ILE A 233 2.57 -8.04 11.10
N GLU A 234 3.68 -7.43 10.66
CA GLU A 234 4.06 -7.39 9.23
C GLU A 234 4.85 -8.62 8.75
N GLU A 235 5.59 -9.30 9.63
CA GLU A 235 6.37 -10.50 9.29
C GLU A 235 5.52 -11.75 8.95
N PRO A 236 4.37 -12.05 9.60
CA PRO A 236 3.66 -13.31 9.36
C PRO A 236 2.98 -13.42 7.99
N GLU A 237 2.46 -12.34 7.39
CA GLU A 237 1.76 -12.43 6.08
C GLU A 237 2.77 -12.67 4.95
N ALA A 238 3.88 -11.92 4.93
CA ALA A 238 4.93 -12.08 3.94
C ALA A 238 5.62 -13.46 4.04
N GLU A 239 5.81 -13.97 5.26
CA GLU A 239 6.34 -15.32 5.50
C GLU A 239 5.39 -16.41 5.02
N ARG A 240 4.09 -16.29 5.29
CA ARG A 240 3.08 -17.25 4.81
C ARG A 240 3.00 -17.31 3.29
N ILE A 241 3.09 -16.17 2.60
CA ILE A 241 3.13 -16.14 1.13
C ILE A 241 4.33 -16.90 0.60
N GLU A 242 5.51 -16.67 1.17
CA GLU A 242 6.74 -17.34 0.72
C GLU A 242 6.73 -18.82 1.07
N ALA A 243 6.24 -19.20 2.24
CA ALA A 243 6.01 -20.59 2.63
C ALA A 243 4.95 -21.29 1.73
N GLY A 244 4.20 -20.53 0.93
CA GLY A 244 3.18 -21.07 0.03
C GLY A 244 1.84 -21.34 0.68
N TRP A 245 1.65 -20.87 1.90
CA TRP A 245 0.39 -20.99 2.63
C TRP A 245 -0.67 -20.03 2.07
N CYS A 246 -0.21 -18.98 1.39
CA CYS A 246 -1.06 -17.94 0.80
C CYS A 246 -0.48 -17.55 -0.56
N LYS A 247 -1.35 -17.11 -1.47
CA LYS A 247 -0.94 -16.58 -2.78
C LYS A 247 -1.23 -15.09 -2.84
N ALA A 248 -0.27 -14.35 -3.39
CA ALA A 248 -0.47 -12.94 -3.68
C ALA A 248 -1.52 -12.79 -4.79
N LEU A 249 -2.54 -11.98 -4.54
CA LEU A 249 -3.60 -11.67 -5.48
C LEU A 249 -3.40 -10.25 -6.00
N TYR A 250 -3.43 -10.12 -7.32
CA TYR A 250 -3.29 -8.85 -8.02
C TYR A 250 -4.62 -8.52 -8.69
N PHE A 251 -5.36 -7.61 -8.07
CA PHE A 251 -6.69 -7.19 -8.50
C PHE A 251 -6.59 -6.22 -9.66
N ASP A 252 -7.05 -6.66 -10.82
CA ASP A 252 -7.29 -5.81 -11.96
C ASP A 252 -8.77 -5.38 -12.04
N LEU A 253 -9.03 -4.29 -12.76
CA LEU A 253 -10.37 -3.83 -13.03
C LEU A 253 -11.07 -4.69 -14.10
N GLY A 254 -10.33 -5.23 -15.08
CA GLY A 254 -10.93 -5.94 -16.21
C GLY A 254 -11.94 -5.08 -16.99
N LEU A 255 -11.74 -3.76 -16.96
CA LEU A 255 -12.65 -2.75 -17.51
C LEU A 255 -12.14 -2.21 -18.84
N SER A 256 -13.09 -1.88 -19.73
CA SER A 256 -12.79 -0.98 -20.83
C SER A 256 -12.52 0.42 -20.29
N LYS A 257 -11.74 1.23 -21.02
CA LYS A 257 -11.46 2.62 -20.63
C LYS A 257 -12.73 3.44 -20.41
N ASP A 258 -13.89 3.09 -20.94
CA ASP A 258 -15.12 3.89 -20.83
C ASP A 258 -16.08 3.44 -19.71
N ASP A 259 -15.72 2.40 -18.96
CA ASP A 259 -16.63 1.79 -17.98
C ASP A 259 -16.77 2.58 -16.67
N LEU A 260 -15.84 3.49 -16.39
CA LEU A 260 -15.86 4.35 -15.20
C LEU A 260 -16.16 5.81 -15.59
N PRO A 261 -17.07 6.49 -14.85
CA PRO A 261 -17.34 7.91 -15.08
C PRO A 261 -16.15 8.78 -14.69
N GLU A 262 -16.04 9.95 -15.30
CA GLU A 262 -15.06 10.96 -14.88
C GLU A 262 -15.43 11.58 -13.54
N LEU A 263 -14.42 11.85 -12.72
CA LEU A 263 -14.50 12.42 -11.39
C LEU A 263 -13.67 13.71 -11.31
N PRO A 264 -14.16 14.84 -11.86
CA PRO A 264 -13.42 16.12 -11.86
C PRO A 264 -13.24 16.72 -10.45
N VAL A 265 -13.93 16.18 -9.45
CA VAL A 265 -13.87 16.66 -8.05
C VAL A 265 -12.67 16.13 -7.26
N ILE A 266 -11.96 15.12 -7.77
CA ILE A 266 -10.83 14.49 -7.06
C ILE A 266 -9.54 15.27 -7.28
N ALA A 267 -8.94 15.77 -6.20
CA ALA A 267 -7.72 16.57 -6.21
C ALA A 267 -6.48 15.70 -5.99
N SER A 268 -6.61 14.67 -5.16
CA SER A 268 -5.53 13.74 -4.83
C SER A 268 -6.06 12.32 -4.82
N CYS A 269 -5.27 11.38 -5.32
CA CYS A 269 -5.55 9.96 -5.24
C CYS A 269 -4.35 9.23 -4.62
N ARG A 270 -4.62 8.35 -3.66
CA ARG A 270 -3.61 7.56 -2.96
C ARG A 270 -4.01 6.09 -2.96
N PHE A 271 -3.07 5.24 -3.33
CA PHE A 271 -3.18 3.78 -3.25
C PHE A 271 -2.27 3.31 -2.13
N ASP A 272 -2.83 2.72 -1.07
CA ASP A 272 -2.12 2.29 0.13
C ASP A 272 -1.80 0.79 0.07
N LEU A 273 -0.54 0.46 0.35
CA LEU A 273 -0.03 -0.91 0.45
C LEU A 273 0.00 -1.31 1.94
N VAL A 274 -1.13 -1.81 2.44
CA VAL A 274 -1.25 -2.26 3.85
C VAL A 274 -1.20 -3.78 3.95
N SER A 275 -1.87 -4.50 3.04
CA SER A 275 -1.74 -5.95 2.90
C SER A 275 -0.49 -6.33 2.09
N TRP A 276 0.09 -7.47 2.43
CA TRP A 276 1.18 -8.12 1.70
C TRP A 276 0.71 -9.26 0.79
N SER A 277 -0.60 -9.59 0.80
CA SER A 277 -1.20 -10.62 -0.06
C SER A 277 -2.21 -10.07 -1.06
N LEU A 278 -2.82 -8.91 -0.80
CA LEU A 278 -3.83 -8.31 -1.67
C LEU A 278 -3.30 -7.01 -2.27
N PHE A 279 -3.19 -6.97 -3.60
CA PHE A 279 -2.57 -5.86 -4.32
C PHE A 279 -3.47 -5.33 -5.42
N ILE A 280 -3.53 -4.01 -5.59
CA ILE A 280 -4.11 -3.40 -6.79
C ILE A 280 -3.03 -3.50 -7.88
N THR A 281 -3.39 -4.00 -9.08
CA THR A 281 -2.43 -4.01 -10.19
C THR A 281 -2.00 -2.56 -10.51
N PRO A 282 -0.74 -2.33 -10.90
CA PRO A 282 -0.32 -0.97 -11.28
C PRO A 282 -1.14 -0.38 -12.44
N GLU A 283 -1.56 -1.24 -13.37
CA GLU A 283 -2.41 -0.84 -14.49
C GLU A 283 -3.82 -0.41 -14.04
N ALA A 284 -4.44 -1.13 -13.10
CA ALA A 284 -5.71 -0.71 -12.49
C ALA A 284 -5.55 0.62 -11.76
N ALA A 285 -4.46 0.82 -11.02
CA ALA A 285 -4.20 2.09 -10.32
C ALA A 285 -4.09 3.28 -11.29
N CYS A 286 -3.37 3.11 -12.40
CA CYS A 286 -3.29 4.10 -13.48
C CYS A 286 -4.64 4.34 -14.15
N THR A 287 -5.43 3.28 -14.39
CA THR A 287 -6.77 3.37 -14.99
C THR A 287 -7.74 4.15 -14.09
N ILE A 288 -7.74 3.88 -12.78
CA ILE A 288 -8.50 4.65 -11.79
C ILE A 288 -8.10 6.12 -11.81
N ALA A 289 -6.79 6.41 -11.80
CA ALA A 289 -6.28 7.78 -11.85
C ALA A 289 -6.65 8.52 -13.15
N SER A 290 -6.72 7.81 -14.28
CA SER A 290 -7.07 8.39 -15.59
C SER A 290 -8.47 9.03 -15.62
N LYS A 291 -9.35 8.60 -14.73
CA LYS A 291 -10.73 9.07 -14.61
C LYS A 291 -10.89 10.31 -13.75
N MET A 292 -9.80 10.94 -13.34
CA MET A 292 -9.80 12.14 -12.51
C MET A 292 -9.17 13.29 -13.30
N PRO A 293 -9.88 13.95 -14.22
CA PRO A 293 -9.27 14.87 -15.19
C PRO A 293 -8.54 16.07 -14.57
N HIS A 294 -8.90 16.45 -13.33
CA HIS A 294 -8.28 17.55 -12.60
C HIS A 294 -7.32 17.10 -11.48
N LEU A 295 -6.90 15.83 -11.50
CA LEU A 295 -6.01 15.25 -10.49
C LEU A 295 -4.70 16.02 -10.40
N ARG A 296 -4.37 16.48 -9.20
CA ARG A 296 -3.17 17.30 -8.93
C ARG A 296 -2.03 16.48 -8.34
N ARG A 297 -2.38 15.49 -7.51
CA ARG A 297 -1.43 14.67 -6.76
C ARG A 297 -1.78 13.18 -6.88
N VAL A 298 -0.76 12.35 -7.08
CA VAL A 298 -0.89 10.90 -7.14
C VAL A 298 0.16 10.26 -6.24
N LYS A 299 -0.29 9.39 -5.35
CA LYS A 299 0.59 8.56 -4.51
C LYS A 299 0.26 7.09 -4.69
N MET A 300 1.20 6.31 -5.15
CA MET A 300 1.02 4.90 -5.47
C MET A 300 1.97 4.06 -4.61
N TYR A 301 1.46 3.43 -3.55
CA TYR A 301 2.16 2.36 -2.85
C TYR A 301 1.64 1.04 -3.44
N LEU A 302 2.45 0.41 -4.28
CA LEU A 302 2.11 -0.76 -5.10
C LEU A 302 3.16 -1.86 -4.86
N SER A 303 2.93 -3.08 -5.34
CA SER A 303 3.79 -4.24 -5.02
C SER A 303 4.61 -4.76 -6.21
N ASP A 304 5.94 -4.81 -6.07
CA ASP A 304 6.88 -5.53 -6.96
C ASP A 304 7.34 -6.85 -6.32
N MET A 305 6.51 -7.42 -5.43
CA MET A 305 6.86 -8.53 -4.55
C MET A 305 6.73 -9.92 -5.19
N GLU A 306 6.17 -10.03 -6.41
CA GLU A 306 6.01 -11.31 -7.10
C GLU A 306 7.36 -12.01 -7.31
N SER A 307 7.62 -13.04 -6.51
CA SER A 307 8.90 -13.76 -6.50
C SER A 307 8.80 -15.16 -7.09
N LYS A 308 7.59 -15.75 -7.14
CA LYS A 308 7.35 -17.13 -7.58
C LYS A 308 7.08 -17.21 -9.08
N ASN A 309 6.46 -16.17 -9.64
CA ASN A 309 6.14 -16.08 -11.06
C ASN A 309 6.83 -14.88 -11.72
N PRO A 310 8.08 -15.04 -12.20
CA PRO A 310 8.81 -13.98 -12.89
C PRO A 310 8.07 -13.42 -14.11
N ALA A 311 7.30 -14.25 -14.83
CA ALA A 311 6.53 -13.81 -16.00
C ALA A 311 5.42 -12.84 -15.60
N LEU A 312 4.67 -13.13 -14.54
CA LEU A 312 3.67 -12.21 -13.98
C LEU A 312 4.32 -10.91 -13.49
N ARG A 313 5.49 -10.98 -12.84
CA ARG A 313 6.21 -9.77 -12.44
C ARG A 313 6.59 -8.91 -13.64
N ILE A 314 7.06 -9.50 -14.73
CA ILE A 314 7.38 -8.79 -15.99
C ILE A 314 6.11 -8.15 -16.55
N GLU A 315 5.02 -8.91 -16.65
CA GLU A 315 3.73 -8.42 -17.14
C GLU A 315 3.21 -7.22 -16.34
N LEU A 316 3.23 -7.29 -15.00
CA LEU A 316 2.82 -6.19 -14.12
C LEU A 316 3.66 -4.93 -14.33
N ARG A 317 4.98 -5.08 -14.52
CA ARG A 317 5.90 -3.96 -14.77
C ARG A 317 5.68 -3.33 -16.14
N GLU A 318 5.46 -4.15 -17.16
CA GLU A 318 5.16 -3.66 -18.51
C GLU A 318 3.78 -2.98 -18.58
N GLY A 319 2.77 -3.58 -17.95
CA GLY A 319 1.45 -2.98 -17.80
C GLY A 319 1.53 -1.64 -17.08
N PHE A 320 2.35 -1.55 -16.03
CA PHE A 320 2.61 -0.29 -15.36
C PHE A 320 3.26 0.73 -16.31
N ALA A 321 4.34 0.34 -17.00
CA ALA A 321 5.06 1.21 -17.92
C ALA A 321 4.15 1.79 -19.01
N ARG A 322 3.29 0.96 -19.61
CA ARG A 322 2.32 1.38 -20.64
C ARG A 322 1.24 2.32 -20.08
N SER A 323 0.74 2.01 -18.88
CA SER A 323 -0.38 2.72 -18.27
C SER A 323 -0.02 4.05 -17.61
N LEU A 324 1.27 4.33 -17.33
CA LEU A 324 1.73 5.64 -16.82
C LEU A 324 1.30 6.81 -17.72
N SER A 325 1.17 6.58 -19.03
CA SER A 325 0.68 7.58 -20.00
C SER A 325 -0.77 8.01 -19.74
N LEU A 326 -1.59 7.16 -19.10
CA LEU A 326 -3.01 7.41 -18.79
C LEU A 326 -3.18 8.39 -17.64
N ILE A 327 -2.18 8.56 -16.78
CA ILE A 327 -2.24 9.51 -15.67
C ILE A 327 -2.39 10.93 -16.24
N PRO A 328 -3.37 11.73 -15.78
CA PRO A 328 -3.64 13.06 -16.32
C PRO A 328 -2.41 14.00 -16.33
N GLN A 329 -2.35 14.89 -17.32
CA GLN A 329 -1.29 15.90 -17.43
C GLN A 329 -1.40 16.98 -16.33
N THR A 330 -2.53 17.07 -15.64
CA THR A 330 -2.78 18.00 -14.54
C THR A 330 -2.00 17.67 -13.27
N VAL A 331 -1.41 16.47 -13.18
CA VAL A 331 -0.60 16.04 -12.03
C VAL A 331 0.71 16.80 -11.98
N PHE A 332 0.98 17.45 -10.84
CA PHE A 332 2.25 18.14 -10.58
C PHE A 332 3.05 17.53 -9.42
N ASP A 333 2.45 16.66 -8.61
CA ASP A 333 3.09 15.92 -7.51
C ASP A 333 2.83 14.42 -7.68
N PHE A 334 3.88 13.68 -8.02
CA PHE A 334 3.83 12.25 -8.27
C PHE A 334 4.78 11.50 -7.33
N GLU A 335 4.24 10.51 -6.63
CA GLU A 335 4.99 9.63 -5.74
C GLU A 335 4.62 8.17 -6.03
N VAL A 336 5.62 7.35 -6.35
CA VAL A 336 5.46 5.90 -6.47
C VAL A 336 6.44 5.19 -5.55
N HIS A 337 5.92 4.26 -4.76
CA HIS A 337 6.65 3.29 -3.96
C HIS A 337 6.28 1.90 -4.50
N TYR A 338 7.23 1.25 -5.14
CA TYR A 338 7.10 -0.07 -5.76
C TYR A 338 8.15 -1.02 -5.17
N PRO A 339 8.08 -1.33 -3.86
CA PRO A 339 9.03 -2.18 -3.17
C PRO A 339 8.96 -3.64 -3.61
N ARG A 340 10.09 -4.32 -3.46
CA ARG A 340 10.28 -5.76 -3.55
C ARG A 340 10.95 -6.24 -2.27
N ARG A 341 10.67 -7.49 -1.84
CA ARG A 341 11.38 -8.12 -0.72
C ARG A 341 12.85 -8.22 -1.10
N ILE A 342 13.70 -7.64 -0.29
CA ILE A 342 15.12 -7.64 -0.58
C ILE A 342 15.71 -8.97 -0.08
N PRO A 343 16.36 -9.78 -0.94
CA PRO A 343 17.02 -11.00 -0.48
C PRO A 343 18.02 -10.69 0.64
N ARG A 344 18.04 -11.52 1.69
CA ARG A 344 18.91 -11.28 2.86
C ARG A 344 20.38 -11.64 2.57
N ASP A 345 20.62 -12.59 1.67
CA ASP A 345 21.93 -13.15 1.35
C ASP A 345 22.37 -12.82 -0.08
N HIS A 346 23.65 -12.47 -0.25
CA HIS A 346 24.32 -12.27 -1.54
C HIS A 346 24.47 -13.57 -2.35
N SER A 347 24.33 -14.75 -1.73
CA SER A 347 24.24 -16.03 -2.44
C SER A 347 22.97 -16.16 -3.28
N TYR A 348 21.96 -15.33 -3.03
CA TYR A 348 20.75 -15.29 -3.84
C TYR A 348 21.05 -14.70 -5.22
N THR A 349 20.97 -15.57 -6.23
CA THR A 349 21.05 -15.18 -7.64
C THR A 349 19.69 -14.66 -8.09
N ALA A 350 19.52 -13.35 -8.13
CA ALA A 350 18.32 -12.74 -8.65
C ALA A 350 18.24 -12.91 -10.18
N THR A 351 17.20 -13.57 -10.67
CA THR A 351 16.95 -13.68 -12.11
C THR A 351 16.66 -12.31 -12.71
N SER A 352 17.27 -12.03 -13.86
CA SER A 352 16.93 -10.85 -14.66
C SER A 352 15.47 -10.91 -15.08
N ILE A 353 14.76 -9.80 -14.88
CA ILE A 353 13.41 -9.56 -15.41
C ILE A 353 13.42 -8.63 -16.63
N ILE A 354 14.61 -8.28 -17.13
CA ILE A 354 14.76 -7.55 -18.39
C ILE A 354 14.75 -8.59 -19.52
N PRO A 355 13.85 -8.47 -20.52
CA PRO A 355 13.85 -9.37 -21.67
C PRO A 355 15.18 -9.31 -22.41
N SER A 356 15.65 -10.45 -22.92
CA SER A 356 16.96 -10.55 -23.58
C SER A 356 17.13 -9.66 -24.82
N SER A 357 16.02 -9.19 -25.41
CA SER A 357 16.02 -8.23 -26.53
C SER A 357 16.28 -6.79 -26.11
N GLU A 358 16.18 -6.49 -24.81
CA GLU A 358 16.22 -5.14 -24.27
C GLU A 358 17.48 -4.89 -23.45
N LYS A 359 17.92 -3.63 -23.43
CA LYS A 359 19.11 -3.21 -22.65
C LYS A 359 18.76 -2.61 -21.29
N HIS A 360 17.52 -2.16 -21.13
CA HIS A 360 17.09 -1.35 -20.00
C HIS A 360 15.70 -1.78 -19.54
N ASP A 361 15.41 -1.58 -18.27
CA ASP A 361 14.10 -1.86 -17.69
C ASP A 361 13.03 -0.93 -18.26
N PHE A 362 11.94 -1.50 -18.77
CA PHE A 362 10.84 -0.74 -19.38
C PHE A 362 10.20 0.24 -18.41
N LEU A 363 10.01 -0.16 -17.15
CA LEU A 363 9.39 0.70 -16.14
C LEU A 363 10.29 1.88 -15.78
N SER A 364 11.60 1.66 -15.63
CA SER A 364 12.59 2.72 -15.38
C SER A 364 12.58 3.75 -16.50
N GLN A 365 12.57 3.32 -17.76
CA GLN A 365 12.46 4.22 -18.91
C GLN A 365 11.11 4.97 -18.97
N ALA A 366 10.00 4.28 -18.69
CA ALA A 366 8.68 4.90 -18.69
C ALA A 366 8.55 5.96 -17.57
N LEU A 367 9.12 5.70 -16.39
CA LEU A 367 9.19 6.66 -15.29
C LEU A 367 10.09 7.85 -15.61
N PHE A 368 11.21 7.63 -16.31
CA PHE A 368 12.05 8.70 -16.83
C PHE A 368 11.26 9.61 -17.77
N ASN A 369 10.59 9.05 -18.78
CA ASN A 369 9.75 9.81 -19.72
C ASN A 369 8.61 10.53 -19.00
N PHE A 370 7.97 9.86 -18.02
CA PHE A 370 6.93 10.47 -17.20
C PHE A 370 7.45 11.67 -16.41
N SER A 371 8.65 11.57 -15.83
CA SER A 371 9.25 12.62 -15.02
C SER A 371 9.51 13.92 -15.80
N GLN A 372 9.67 13.83 -17.12
CA GLN A 372 9.94 14.96 -18.02
C GLN A 372 8.71 15.80 -18.38
N ARG A 373 7.52 15.45 -17.89
CA ARG A 373 6.28 16.22 -18.14
C ARG A 373 6.42 17.67 -17.66
N GLU A 374 5.93 18.60 -18.47
CA GLU A 374 6.08 20.04 -18.23
C GLU A 374 5.33 20.56 -16.99
N THR A 375 4.39 19.78 -16.46
CA THR A 375 3.56 20.12 -15.31
C THR A 375 4.14 19.63 -13.98
N LEU A 376 5.08 18.70 -14.01
CA LEU A 376 5.64 18.11 -12.79
C LEU A 376 6.53 19.10 -12.03
N ILE A 377 6.24 19.23 -10.73
CA ILE A 377 6.98 20.04 -9.76
C ILE A 377 7.71 19.11 -8.77
N ARG A 378 7.07 18.01 -8.36
CA ARG A 378 7.64 16.98 -7.48
C ARG A 378 7.49 15.61 -8.11
N PHE A 379 8.59 14.88 -8.16
CA PHE A 379 8.66 13.50 -8.60
C PHE A 379 9.41 12.65 -7.57
N SER A 380 8.80 11.56 -7.13
CA SER A 380 9.40 10.59 -6.23
C SER A 380 9.14 9.17 -6.72
N ALA A 381 10.19 8.38 -6.94
CA ALA A 381 10.08 6.97 -7.31
C ALA A 381 11.00 6.11 -6.44
N LYS A 382 10.45 5.13 -5.72
CA LYS A 382 11.21 4.20 -4.86
C LYS A 382 10.88 2.76 -5.23
N GLY A 383 11.88 1.95 -5.54
CA GLY A 383 11.66 0.56 -5.99
C GLY A 383 12.87 -0.07 -6.66
N SER A 384 12.65 -1.23 -7.28
CA SER A 384 13.65 -1.92 -8.10
C SER A 384 13.72 -1.25 -9.47
N PHE A 385 14.66 -0.34 -9.66
CA PHE A 385 14.89 0.40 -10.91
C PHE A 385 16.35 0.29 -11.35
N ASP A 386 16.61 0.48 -12.64
CA ASP A 386 17.96 0.69 -13.15
C ASP A 386 18.27 2.19 -13.30
N LEU A 387 19.48 2.53 -13.74
CA LEU A 387 19.90 3.93 -13.88
C LEU A 387 19.16 4.67 -15.02
N SER A 388 18.45 3.97 -15.92
CA SER A 388 17.71 4.60 -17.01
C SER A 388 16.54 5.46 -16.49
N ILE A 389 16.11 5.28 -15.24
CA ILE A 389 15.13 6.16 -14.57
C ILE A 389 15.57 7.63 -14.50
N MET A 390 16.88 7.91 -14.62
CA MET A 390 17.44 9.26 -14.69
C MET A 390 17.94 9.63 -16.10
N GLY A 391 17.73 8.75 -17.07
CA GLY A 391 18.15 8.90 -18.47
C GLY A 391 19.28 7.94 -18.84
N ALA A 392 19.21 7.38 -20.06
CA ALA A 392 20.29 6.55 -20.60
C ALA A 392 21.48 7.41 -21.04
N SER A 393 22.71 6.95 -20.78
CA SER A 393 23.95 7.74 -20.94
C SER A 393 24.20 8.28 -22.36
N GLU A 394 23.54 7.77 -23.40
CA GLU A 394 23.82 8.10 -24.81
C GLU A 394 22.70 8.92 -25.49
N THR A 395 21.46 8.89 -24.99
CA THR A 395 20.29 9.54 -25.65
C THR A 395 19.86 10.86 -25.01
N VAL A 396 20.53 11.29 -23.93
CA VAL A 396 20.20 12.53 -23.18
C VAL A 396 20.24 13.80 -24.05
N SER A 397 20.99 13.79 -25.16
CA SER A 397 21.12 14.95 -26.05
C SER A 397 19.84 15.33 -26.80
N ALA A 398 18.84 14.43 -26.92
CA ALA A 398 17.63 14.66 -27.72
C ALA A 398 16.33 14.77 -26.91
N SER A 399 16.28 14.31 -25.65
CA SER A 399 15.03 14.37 -24.85
C SER A 399 14.71 15.80 -24.40
N PRO A 400 13.46 16.17 -24.13
CA PRO A 400 13.15 17.41 -23.40
C PRO A 400 13.77 17.37 -21.99
N GLY A 401 14.20 18.51 -21.46
CA GLY A 401 14.68 18.62 -20.07
C GLY A 401 13.53 18.56 -19.06
N TRP A 402 13.78 18.96 -17.80
CA TRP A 402 12.76 19.05 -16.74
C TRP A 402 12.44 20.52 -16.43
N PRO A 403 11.51 21.17 -17.16
CA PRO A 403 11.40 22.63 -17.14
C PRO A 403 10.91 23.21 -15.81
N LYS A 404 10.02 22.49 -15.10
CA LYS A 404 9.38 22.97 -13.85
C LYS A 404 9.72 22.17 -12.60
N LEU A 405 10.45 21.06 -12.75
CA LEU A 405 10.70 20.14 -11.65
C LEU A 405 11.60 20.80 -10.59
N GLU A 406 11.09 20.85 -9.35
CA GLU A 406 11.79 21.42 -8.20
C GLU A 406 12.32 20.35 -7.25
N THR A 407 11.61 19.23 -7.11
CA THR A 407 11.98 18.13 -6.21
C THR A 407 12.05 16.80 -6.95
N TYR A 408 13.20 16.14 -6.89
CA TYR A 408 13.45 14.85 -7.54
C TYR A 408 13.98 13.82 -6.53
N GLU A 409 13.19 12.80 -6.22
CA GLU A 409 13.53 11.79 -5.22
C GLU A 409 13.56 10.39 -5.86
N ILE A 410 14.71 9.72 -5.80
CA ILE A 410 14.87 8.35 -6.32
C ILE A 410 15.32 7.43 -5.18
N GLY A 411 14.59 6.33 -4.98
CA GLY A 411 14.97 5.24 -4.09
C GLY A 411 15.24 3.98 -4.89
N LEU A 412 16.49 3.52 -4.89
CA LEU A 412 16.89 2.28 -5.57
C LEU A 412 16.98 1.15 -4.54
N LEU A 413 16.37 0.01 -4.84
CA LEU A 413 16.60 -1.22 -4.08
C LEU A 413 17.97 -1.81 -4.42
N VAL A 414 18.51 -2.65 -3.55
CA VAL A 414 19.89 -3.17 -3.66
C VAL A 414 20.10 -4.17 -4.79
N VAL A 415 19.04 -4.60 -5.45
CA VAL A 415 19.09 -5.50 -6.61
C VAL A 415 18.39 -4.80 -7.77
N THR A 416 19.06 -4.71 -8.91
CA THR A 416 18.50 -4.11 -10.12
C THR A 416 17.49 -5.06 -10.79
N PRO A 417 16.64 -4.56 -11.71
CA PRO A 417 15.85 -5.42 -12.58
C PRO A 417 16.66 -6.45 -13.38
N ALA A 418 17.93 -6.16 -13.69
CA ALA A 418 18.85 -7.10 -14.35
C ALA A 418 19.38 -8.21 -13.41
N GLY A 419 19.00 -8.20 -12.13
CA GLY A 419 19.50 -9.14 -11.13
C GLY A 419 20.86 -8.76 -10.51
N GLN A 420 21.43 -7.61 -10.87
CA GLN A 420 22.72 -7.17 -10.35
C GLN A 420 22.57 -6.62 -8.92
N TRP A 421 23.41 -7.09 -8.01
CA TRP A 421 23.57 -6.52 -6.68
C TRP A 421 24.31 -5.17 -6.73
N LEU A 422 23.78 -4.17 -6.04
CA LEU A 422 24.36 -2.84 -5.92
C LEU A 422 25.36 -2.72 -4.77
N ALA A 423 25.32 -3.62 -3.80
CA ALA A 423 26.29 -3.71 -2.72
C ALA A 423 27.25 -4.87 -2.96
N VAL A 424 28.53 -4.66 -2.64
CA VAL A 424 29.50 -5.74 -2.64
C VAL A 424 29.32 -6.61 -1.39
N PRO A 425 29.60 -7.92 -1.46
CA PRO A 425 29.62 -8.76 -0.27
C PRO A 425 30.71 -8.26 0.69
N PHE A 426 30.48 -8.38 2.00
CA PHE A 426 31.54 -8.12 2.98
C PHE A 426 32.68 -9.13 2.80
N THR A 427 33.89 -8.64 2.52
CA THR A 427 35.12 -9.44 2.42
C THR A 427 35.92 -9.48 3.72
N ASP A 428 35.68 -8.51 4.61
CA ASP A 428 36.24 -8.50 5.96
C ASP A 428 35.36 -9.38 6.87
N ARG A 429 35.93 -10.01 7.91
CA ARG A 429 35.17 -10.81 8.91
C ARG A 429 33.83 -10.15 9.23
N PRO A 430 32.72 -10.92 9.35
CA PRO A 430 31.39 -10.37 9.56
C PRO A 430 31.45 -9.30 10.64
N ASN A 431 30.81 -8.17 10.38
CA ASN A 431 30.80 -6.98 11.22
C ASN A 431 30.24 -7.38 12.61
N THR A 432 31.13 -7.81 13.51
CA THR A 432 30.83 -8.36 14.84
C THR A 432 30.71 -7.25 15.88
N ASP A 433 30.24 -6.07 15.47
CA ASP A 433 30.16 -4.91 16.35
C ASP A 433 28.90 -4.88 17.21
N ASP A 434 28.10 -5.96 17.29
CA ASP A 434 27.13 -6.18 18.40
C ASP A 434 26.58 -7.62 18.53
N PHE A 435 26.86 -8.54 17.59
CA PHE A 435 26.35 -9.93 17.65
C PHE A 435 27.48 -10.96 17.74
N ARG A 436 28.26 -10.90 18.82
CA ARG A 436 29.10 -12.02 19.22
C ARG A 436 28.30 -12.86 20.20
N ASP A 437 27.85 -14.03 19.74
CA ASP A 437 28.04 -15.30 20.44
C ASP A 437 27.67 -16.49 19.52
N GLU A 438 28.70 -17.32 19.28
CA GLU A 438 28.70 -18.78 19.05
C GLU A 438 27.83 -19.49 17.99
N ARG A 439 27.07 -18.82 17.11
CA ARG A 439 26.14 -19.53 16.20
C ARG A 439 26.32 -19.23 14.69
N TRP A 440 27.51 -19.45 14.12
CA TRP A 440 27.73 -19.17 12.68
C TRP A 440 28.53 -20.28 11.97
N GLY A 441 27.86 -21.08 11.14
CA GLY A 441 28.47 -22.07 10.24
C GLY A 441 28.99 -21.48 8.92
N ALA A 442 29.81 -22.27 8.20
CA ALA A 442 30.37 -21.91 6.89
C ALA A 442 29.28 -21.61 5.82
N PRO A 443 29.60 -20.88 4.74
CA PRO A 443 28.69 -20.69 3.61
C PRO A 443 28.18 -22.05 3.09
N SER A 444 26.87 -22.16 2.90
CA SER A 444 26.23 -23.36 2.34
C SER A 444 26.48 -23.43 0.83
N GLU A 445 26.84 -24.60 0.30
CA GLU A 445 26.93 -24.84 -1.16
C GLU A 445 25.56 -24.85 -1.84
N ASN A 446 24.48 -25.05 -1.09
CA ASN A 446 23.11 -24.98 -1.61
C ASN A 446 22.59 -23.54 -1.59
N PRO A 447 21.96 -23.04 -2.69
CA PRO A 447 21.36 -21.71 -2.73
C PRO A 447 20.28 -21.61 -1.65
N ARG A 448 20.46 -20.69 -0.71
CA ARG A 448 19.53 -20.50 0.40
C ARG A 448 18.27 -19.78 -0.08
N SER A 449 17.11 -20.22 0.41
CA SER A 449 15.86 -19.48 0.26
C SER A 449 15.99 -18.06 0.83
N CYS A 450 15.21 -17.10 0.32
CA CYS A 450 15.11 -15.73 0.87
C CYS A 450 14.73 -15.69 2.36
N LEU A 451 14.27 -16.81 2.93
CA LEU A 451 13.78 -17.01 4.30
C LEU A 451 14.58 -18.00 5.17
N SER A 452 15.86 -18.24 4.92
CA SER A 452 16.65 -19.03 5.88
C SER A 452 16.62 -18.35 7.28
N MET A 453 15.78 -18.86 8.18
CA MET A 453 15.53 -18.34 9.54
C MET A 453 16.63 -18.70 10.54
N PHE A 454 17.61 -19.51 10.12
CA PHE A 454 18.71 -19.96 10.97
C PHE A 454 20.04 -19.64 10.29
N ASP A 455 20.89 -18.92 11.02
CA ASP A 455 22.24 -18.48 10.68
C ASP A 455 22.31 -17.53 9.46
N THR A 456 21.62 -16.39 9.63
CA THR A 456 21.62 -15.20 8.75
C THR A 456 22.97 -14.50 8.64
N ASN A 457 23.65 -14.73 7.53
CA ASN A 457 24.79 -13.94 7.10
C ASN A 457 24.31 -12.62 6.45
N GLU A 458 24.17 -11.55 7.23
CA GLU A 458 23.88 -10.21 6.73
C GLU A 458 25.13 -9.56 6.07
N PHE A 459 25.68 -10.18 5.03
CA PHE A 459 26.92 -9.73 4.36
C PHE A 459 26.74 -8.51 3.43
N ARG A 460 25.89 -7.54 3.80
CA ARG A 460 25.73 -6.34 2.99
C ARG A 460 26.85 -5.35 3.23
N GLY A 461 27.91 -5.48 2.44
CA GLY A 461 29.01 -4.53 2.38
C GLY A 461 28.59 -3.16 1.84
N PRO A 462 29.56 -2.27 1.61
CA PRO A 462 29.30 -0.95 1.02
C PRO A 462 28.69 -1.08 -0.39
N ILE A 463 28.16 0.02 -0.91
CA ILE A 463 27.78 0.11 -2.31
C ILE A 463 29.00 -0.19 -3.20
N ASP A 464 28.78 -0.89 -4.31
CA ASP A 464 29.79 -1.07 -5.35
C ASP A 464 30.28 0.29 -5.84
N ALA A 465 31.60 0.48 -5.87
CA ALA A 465 32.20 1.78 -6.13
C ALA A 465 31.95 2.24 -7.58
N ASP A 466 32.04 1.32 -8.54
CA ASP A 466 31.79 1.62 -9.95
C ASP A 466 30.33 1.97 -10.19
N TYR A 467 29.41 1.26 -9.52
CA TYR A 467 28.00 1.61 -9.53
C TYR A 467 27.74 2.98 -8.87
N ALA A 468 28.35 3.26 -7.71
CA ALA A 468 28.21 4.55 -7.02
C ALA A 468 28.70 5.71 -7.89
N HIS A 469 29.84 5.56 -8.56
CA HIS A 469 30.36 6.55 -9.53
C HIS A 469 29.37 6.79 -10.67
N ARG A 470 28.92 5.71 -11.34
CA ARG A 470 27.92 5.81 -12.43
C ARG A 470 26.62 6.47 -11.96
N LEU A 471 26.11 6.08 -10.80
CA LEU A 471 24.91 6.66 -10.19
C LEU A 471 25.05 8.16 -10.00
N LEU A 472 26.16 8.61 -9.42
CA LEU A 472 26.41 10.03 -9.14
C LEU A 472 26.62 10.86 -10.41
N CYS A 473 27.31 10.31 -11.41
CA CYS A 473 27.48 10.96 -12.71
C CYS A 473 26.14 11.09 -13.46
N THR A 474 25.34 10.03 -13.49
CA THR A 474 24.00 10.06 -14.11
C THR A 474 23.10 11.07 -13.39
N ALA A 475 23.12 11.08 -12.06
CA ALA A 475 22.37 12.05 -11.26
C ALA A 475 22.78 13.50 -11.55
N GLY A 476 24.07 13.78 -11.67
CA GLY A 476 24.58 15.11 -12.00
C GLY A 476 24.20 15.54 -13.43
N ARG A 477 24.25 14.62 -14.39
CA ARG A 477 23.78 14.86 -15.77
C ARG A 477 22.29 15.16 -15.79
N ALA A 478 21.47 14.40 -15.06
CA ALA A 478 20.04 14.69 -14.92
C ALA A 478 19.81 16.07 -14.27
N ALA A 479 20.52 16.35 -13.18
CA ALA A 479 20.44 17.63 -12.46
C ALA A 479 20.77 18.83 -13.37
N SER A 480 21.78 18.74 -14.24
CA SER A 480 22.13 19.85 -15.18
C SER A 480 20.97 20.27 -16.09
N ARG A 481 19.99 19.39 -16.29
CA ARG A 481 18.83 19.62 -17.17
C ARG A 481 17.55 19.98 -16.41
N MET A 482 17.66 20.23 -15.11
CA MET A 482 16.56 20.61 -14.22
C MET A 482 16.75 22.06 -13.74
N PRO A 483 16.46 23.09 -14.57
CA PRO A 483 16.76 24.49 -14.24
C PRO A 483 16.13 25.00 -12.94
N ARG A 484 15.01 24.42 -12.50
CA ARG A 484 14.31 24.80 -11.26
C ARG A 484 14.60 23.89 -10.07
N LEU A 485 15.55 22.96 -10.19
CA LEU A 485 15.86 22.00 -9.14
C LEU A 485 16.20 22.69 -7.83
N ARG A 486 15.39 22.41 -6.80
CA ARG A 486 15.58 22.86 -5.41
C ARG A 486 16.19 21.78 -4.55
N ARG A 487 15.77 20.53 -4.79
CA ARG A 487 16.16 19.37 -3.99
C ARG A 487 16.23 18.14 -4.86
N MET A 488 17.34 17.41 -4.79
CA MET A 488 17.45 16.06 -5.30
C MET A 488 17.90 15.13 -4.18
N ASP A 489 17.19 14.02 -3.98
CA ASP A 489 17.57 12.98 -3.04
C ASP A 489 17.62 11.64 -3.74
N ILE A 490 18.75 10.96 -3.64
CA ILE A 490 18.93 9.60 -4.16
C ILE A 490 19.34 8.71 -2.99
N ASN A 491 18.58 7.65 -2.76
CA ASN A 491 18.85 6.68 -1.71
C ASN A 491 18.99 5.30 -2.32
N VAL A 492 19.95 4.52 -1.85
CA VAL A 492 20.09 3.10 -2.18
C VAL A 492 19.89 2.28 -0.92
N GLY A 493 18.96 1.31 -0.95
CA GLY A 493 18.48 0.54 0.21
C GLY A 493 19.47 -0.47 0.82
N VAL A 494 20.77 -0.14 0.89
CA VAL A 494 21.84 -0.97 1.44
C VAL A 494 21.99 -0.82 2.95
N VAL A 495 22.53 -1.84 3.64
CA VAL A 495 22.83 -1.78 5.09
C VAL A 495 23.88 -0.70 5.34
N GLY A 496 23.49 0.36 6.05
CA GLY A 496 24.30 1.57 6.25
C GLY A 496 23.93 2.77 5.37
N GLY A 497 22.95 2.63 4.49
CA GLY A 497 22.27 3.72 3.76
C GLY A 497 23.20 4.58 2.90
N TYR A 498 23.36 4.23 1.62
CA TYR A 498 24.00 5.14 0.66
C TYR A 498 22.99 6.21 0.25
N LYS A 499 23.29 7.47 0.57
CA LYS A 499 22.42 8.61 0.35
C LYS A 499 23.17 9.77 -0.27
N VAL A 500 22.58 10.34 -1.31
CA VAL A 500 23.04 11.54 -1.99
C VAL A 500 21.94 12.59 -1.88
N CYS A 501 22.30 13.77 -1.40
CA CYS A 501 21.41 14.92 -1.36
C CYS A 501 22.05 16.08 -2.13
N TYR A 502 21.27 16.76 -2.96
CA TYR A 502 21.60 18.07 -3.50
C TYR A 502 20.54 19.08 -3.09
N THR A 503 20.97 20.29 -2.71
CA THR A 503 20.08 21.41 -2.38
C THR A 503 20.58 22.69 -3.01
N SER A 504 19.72 23.39 -3.74
CA SER A 504 20.09 24.63 -4.45
C SER A 504 19.88 25.91 -3.64
N LYS A 505 19.36 25.83 -2.41
CA LYS A 505 19.44 26.99 -1.50
C LYS A 505 20.92 27.35 -1.34
N ARG A 506 21.26 28.62 -1.05
CA ARG A 506 22.61 29.07 -0.64
C ARG A 506 23.00 28.47 0.72
N VAL A 507 22.88 27.15 0.82
CA VAL A 507 23.14 26.30 1.95
C VAL A 507 24.43 25.59 1.60
N ASN A 508 25.39 25.76 2.48
CA ASN A 508 26.65 25.08 2.38
C ASN A 508 26.52 23.83 3.31
N PRO A 509 26.72 22.59 2.84
CA PRO A 509 27.10 22.16 1.47
C PRO A 509 25.91 22.08 0.50
N CYS A 510 26.15 22.28 -0.79
CA CYS A 510 25.11 22.13 -1.83
C CYS A 510 24.92 20.68 -2.26
N MET A 511 25.93 19.82 -2.06
CA MET A 511 25.87 18.38 -2.29
C MET A 511 26.40 17.61 -1.08
N ARG A 512 25.71 16.55 -0.67
CA ARG A 512 26.08 15.69 0.45
C ARG A 512 26.00 14.23 0.07
N ILE A 513 27.06 13.49 0.31
CA ILE A 513 27.14 12.03 0.13
C ILE A 513 27.35 11.37 1.49
N VAL A 514 26.53 10.39 1.81
CA VAL A 514 26.60 9.59 3.04
C VAL A 514 26.62 8.12 2.66
N GLY A 515 27.53 7.35 3.28
CA GLY A 515 27.65 5.91 3.06
C GLY A 515 28.84 5.31 3.80
N LYS A 516 29.00 3.99 3.71
CA LYS A 516 30.14 3.24 4.29
C LYS A 516 31.26 3.08 3.27
N LYS A 517 32.53 3.20 3.70
CA LYS A 517 33.73 2.93 2.88
C LYS A 517 33.72 3.67 1.52
N LEU A 518 33.27 4.91 1.55
CA LEU A 518 33.18 5.75 0.35
C LEU A 518 34.57 5.99 -0.25
N GLN A 519 34.66 5.94 -1.57
CA GLN A 519 35.86 6.33 -2.30
C GLN A 519 35.90 7.85 -2.49
N ALA A 520 37.11 8.37 -2.74
CA ALA A 520 37.27 9.78 -3.08
C ALA A 520 36.53 10.10 -4.40
N PRO A 521 35.88 11.28 -4.49
CA PRO A 521 35.20 11.68 -5.70
C PRO A 521 36.20 11.79 -6.86
N THR A 522 35.86 11.23 -8.01
CA THR A 522 36.68 11.28 -9.23
C THR A 522 36.59 12.66 -9.90
N ASP A 523 37.56 13.00 -10.75
CA ASP A 523 37.55 14.25 -11.50
C ASP A 523 36.33 14.38 -12.42
N GLU A 524 35.87 13.28 -13.02
CA GLU A 524 34.65 13.25 -13.84
C GLU A 524 33.44 13.66 -13.00
N LEU A 525 33.27 13.07 -11.82
CA LEU A 525 32.18 13.39 -10.91
C LEU A 525 32.21 14.88 -10.52
N LEU A 526 33.38 15.37 -10.12
CA LEU A 526 33.56 16.77 -9.73
C LEU A 526 33.27 17.71 -10.91
N HIS A 527 33.69 17.36 -12.12
CA HIS A 527 33.41 18.15 -13.33
C HIS A 527 31.90 18.26 -13.61
N VAL A 528 31.17 17.15 -13.53
CA VAL A 528 29.72 17.12 -13.75
C VAL A 528 29.00 18.01 -12.73
N TRP A 529 29.28 17.87 -11.44
CA TRP A 529 28.57 18.63 -10.41
C TRP A 529 29.02 20.09 -10.27
N ARG A 530 30.27 20.42 -10.65
CA ARG A 530 30.69 21.83 -10.80
C ARG A 530 29.87 22.53 -11.87
N ARG A 531 29.61 21.87 -13.01
CA ARG A 531 28.74 22.42 -14.05
C ARG A 531 27.33 22.72 -13.53
N VAL A 532 26.74 21.77 -12.80
CA VAL A 532 25.42 21.92 -12.15
C VAL A 532 25.38 23.14 -11.21
N ALA A 533 26.45 23.38 -10.45
CA ALA A 533 26.55 24.53 -9.56
C ALA A 533 26.77 25.85 -10.31
N GLN A 534 27.63 25.86 -11.35
CA GLN A 534 27.91 27.02 -12.21
C GLN A 534 26.65 27.51 -12.94
N GLU A 535 25.87 26.59 -13.52
CA GLU A 535 24.60 26.90 -14.18
C GLU A 535 23.56 27.56 -13.25
N ARG A 536 23.80 27.53 -11.93
CA ARG A 536 22.90 28.04 -10.90
C ARG A 536 23.51 29.15 -10.06
N ASP A 537 24.64 29.73 -10.48
CA ASP A 537 25.39 30.75 -9.77
C ASP A 537 25.68 30.37 -8.31
N GLN A 538 26.04 29.10 -8.09
CA GLN A 538 26.35 28.52 -6.78
C GLN A 538 27.82 28.11 -6.70
N GLN A 539 28.44 28.36 -5.55
CA GLN A 539 29.72 27.75 -5.23
C GLN A 539 29.51 26.26 -4.95
N PHE A 540 30.23 25.40 -5.66
CA PHE A 540 30.14 23.97 -5.45
C PHE A 540 30.82 23.58 -4.13
N CYS A 541 30.03 23.08 -3.18
CA CYS A 541 30.53 22.46 -1.96
C CYS A 541 30.02 21.04 -1.83
N LEU A 542 30.97 20.12 -1.70
CA LEU A 542 30.71 18.71 -1.44
C LEU A 542 31.01 18.38 0.02
N GLU A 543 30.02 17.84 0.70
CA GLU A 543 30.21 17.16 1.98
C GLU A 543 30.14 15.65 1.76
N TRP A 544 31.16 14.94 2.22
CA TRP A 544 31.20 13.49 2.22
C TRP A 544 31.37 13.01 3.66
N ARG A 545 30.42 12.21 4.12
CA ARG A 545 30.47 11.53 5.42
C ARG A 545 30.61 10.02 5.24
N ASP A 546 31.78 9.48 5.61
CA ASP A 546 31.97 8.03 5.72
C ASP A 546 31.48 7.57 7.11
N THR A 547 30.39 6.81 7.13
CA THR A 547 29.79 6.33 8.38
C THR A 547 30.66 5.31 9.10
N ALA A 548 31.61 4.64 8.41
CA ALA A 548 32.50 3.67 9.03
C ALA A 548 33.66 4.32 9.81
N LYS A 549 34.07 5.53 9.43
CA LYS A 549 35.26 6.19 9.99
C LYS A 549 34.95 7.35 10.94
N ALA A 550 33.66 7.61 11.23
CA ALA A 550 33.15 8.83 11.88
C ALA A 550 33.67 10.16 11.28
N ASN A 551 34.38 10.10 10.15
CA ASN A 551 35.08 11.21 9.55
C ASN A 551 34.14 11.94 8.59
N LYS A 552 33.92 13.22 8.88
CA LYS A 552 33.22 14.15 8.00
C LYS A 552 34.26 14.98 7.26
N ARG A 553 34.27 14.88 5.93
CA ARG A 553 35.10 15.73 5.06
C ARG A 553 34.21 16.70 4.31
N ARG A 554 34.67 17.94 4.21
CA ARG A 554 33.98 19.00 3.49
C ARG A 554 35.00 19.71 2.62
N GLU A 555 34.71 19.75 1.33
CA GLU A 555 35.59 20.37 0.34
C GLU A 555 34.80 21.46 -0.39
N LEU A 556 35.39 22.65 -0.39
CA LEU A 556 34.92 23.78 -1.18
C LEU A 556 35.70 23.76 -2.48
N PHE A 557 34.98 23.67 -3.59
CA PHE A 557 35.57 23.78 -4.91
C PHE A 557 35.27 25.19 -5.43
N SER A 558 36.32 25.97 -5.63
CA SER A 558 36.28 27.30 -6.24
C SER A 558 36.00 27.23 -7.73
#